data_AF-A0A2G6FKY8-F1
#
_entry.id   AF-A0A2G6FKY8-F1
#
_cell.length_a   1.000
_cell.length_b   1.000
_cell.length_c   1.000
_cell.angle_alpha   90.00
_cell.angle_beta   90.00
_cell.angle_gamma   90.00
#
_symmetry.space_group_name_H-M   'P 1'
#
loop_
_entity.id
_entity.type
_entity.pdbx_description
1 polymer ?
#
loop_
_entity_poly.entity_id
_entity_poly.type
_entity_poly.pdbx_seq_one_letter_code
_entity_poly.pdbx_strand_id
1 'polypeptide(L)'
;DHEARWLNLVGFCLRPGFGDAFDQERVQKLWKMYMAGLQFPKAKQNRLEWWIFIRRIAGGFKAGHQRQFFQEVSQILIKQKTSLPPQEMAELWMAAGNMERLLVKDKIALGSSLVKVLGKSRQNTATLLWVLGRLGARQMLYGSLDRVVPPTQAQTWIRKIMELKEKNTKNLHESVVQMARMVGDRTRDIDPEEREKILDWLNTSGAKKGHIESVAEKVQTDQKQQNAQFGERLPVGLILE
;
A
#
# COMPACT_ATOMS: atom_id res chain seq x y z
N ASP A 1 14.93 -7.32 -22.34
CA ASP A 1 15.16 -8.42 -21.39
C ASP A 1 16.16 -8.10 -20.29
N HIS A 2 17.37 -7.62 -20.59
CA HIS A 2 18.38 -7.33 -19.55
C HIS A 2 17.93 -6.28 -18.52
N GLU A 3 17.35 -5.16 -18.94
CA GLU A 3 16.87 -4.10 -18.03
C GLU A 3 15.79 -4.61 -17.06
N ALA A 4 14.78 -5.34 -17.56
CA ALA A 4 13.76 -5.97 -16.73
C ALA A 4 14.36 -6.93 -15.67
N ARG A 5 15.26 -7.82 -16.08
CA ARG A 5 15.92 -8.76 -15.15
C ARG A 5 16.76 -8.04 -14.11
N TRP A 6 17.47 -6.98 -14.53
CA TRP A 6 18.27 -6.16 -13.63
C TRP A 6 17.39 -5.44 -12.60
N LEU A 7 16.30 -4.79 -13.03
CA LEU A 7 15.34 -4.12 -12.14
C LEU A 7 14.74 -5.11 -11.12
N ASN A 8 14.37 -6.30 -11.59
CA ASN A 8 13.83 -7.34 -10.74
C ASN A 8 14.83 -7.78 -9.65
N LEU A 9 16.07 -8.09 -10.05
CA LEU A 9 17.13 -8.55 -9.16
C LEU A 9 17.49 -7.47 -8.12
N VAL A 10 17.73 -6.24 -8.57
CA VAL A 10 18.09 -5.13 -7.68
C VAL A 10 16.97 -4.83 -6.71
N GLY A 11 15.72 -4.79 -7.17
CA GLY A 11 14.57 -4.60 -6.29
C GLY A 11 14.42 -5.73 -5.28
N PHE A 12 14.67 -6.99 -5.68
CA PHE A 12 14.59 -8.14 -4.78
C PHE A 12 15.66 -8.10 -3.68
N CYS A 13 16.90 -7.75 -4.02
CA CYS A 13 18.01 -7.69 -3.08
C CYS A 13 17.91 -6.52 -2.10
N LEU A 14 17.33 -5.39 -2.53
CA LEU A 14 17.29 -4.17 -1.72
C LEU A 14 15.99 -3.94 -0.98
N ARG A 15 14.97 -4.80 -1.10
CA ARG A 15 13.71 -4.61 -0.37
C ARG A 15 13.93 -4.72 1.16
N PRO A 16 13.29 -3.86 1.98
CA PRO A 16 12.33 -2.80 1.63
C PRO A 16 12.97 -1.43 1.25
N GLY A 17 14.28 -1.38 1.10
CA GLY A 17 15.08 -0.18 0.83
C GLY A 17 15.86 0.32 2.05
N PHE A 18 15.84 -0.44 3.15
CA PHE A 18 16.54 -0.13 4.39
C PHE A 18 16.74 -1.41 5.21
N GLY A 19 17.66 -1.39 6.16
CA GLY A 19 17.95 -2.48 7.08
C GLY A 19 19.45 -2.81 7.14
N ASP A 20 20.16 -2.72 6.01
CA ASP A 20 21.61 -2.86 5.95
C ASP A 20 22.33 -1.50 6.08
N ALA A 21 23.57 -1.53 6.60
CA ALA A 21 24.36 -0.34 6.90
C ALA A 21 24.56 0.60 5.69
N PHE A 22 24.60 0.06 4.46
CA PHE A 22 24.84 0.85 3.24
C PHE A 22 23.58 1.06 2.40
N ASP A 23 22.39 0.71 2.90
CA ASP A 23 21.16 0.85 2.11
C ASP A 23 20.84 2.31 1.79
N GLN A 24 21.17 3.24 2.69
CA GLN A 24 20.93 4.65 2.45
C GLN A 24 21.70 5.17 1.22
N GLU A 25 22.97 4.79 1.07
CA GLU A 25 23.82 5.14 -0.07
C GLU A 25 23.35 4.45 -1.34
N ARG A 26 22.99 3.15 -1.26
CA ARG A 26 22.48 2.38 -2.40
C ARG A 26 21.19 2.98 -2.92
N VAL A 27 20.24 3.30 -2.04
CA VAL A 27 18.97 3.93 -2.41
C VAL A 27 19.16 5.32 -3.00
N GLN A 28 20.15 6.11 -2.54
CA GLN A 28 20.47 7.39 -3.17
C GLN A 28 20.98 7.23 -4.61
N LYS A 29 21.79 6.20 -4.89
CA LYS A 29 22.22 5.89 -6.27
C LYS A 29 21.04 5.45 -7.13
N LEU A 30 20.15 4.61 -6.59
CA LEU A 30 18.94 4.18 -7.28
C LEU A 30 17.95 5.32 -7.52
N TRP A 31 17.90 6.33 -6.64
CA TRP A 31 17.08 7.51 -6.87
C TRP A 31 17.55 8.31 -8.08
N LYS A 32 18.86 8.45 -8.29
CA LYS A 32 19.41 9.07 -9.51
C LYS A 32 19.00 8.31 -10.77
N MET A 33 18.96 6.98 -10.69
CA MET A 33 18.44 6.16 -11.79
C MET A 33 16.94 6.34 -11.99
N TYR A 34 16.15 6.45 -10.91
CA TYR A 34 14.73 6.79 -11.00
C TYR A 34 14.51 8.10 -11.77
N MET A 35 15.31 9.13 -11.47
CA MET A 35 15.30 10.42 -12.21
C MET A 35 15.67 10.29 -13.69
N ALA A 36 16.59 9.38 -14.03
CA ALA A 36 16.97 9.12 -15.42
C ALA A 36 15.88 8.36 -16.20
N GLY A 37 15.02 7.63 -15.51
CA GLY A 37 13.95 6.83 -16.10
C GLY A 37 14.44 5.54 -16.77
N LEU A 38 13.50 4.85 -17.43
CA LEU A 38 13.77 3.63 -18.19
C LEU A 38 14.58 3.93 -19.45
N GLN A 39 15.57 3.09 -19.74
CA GLN A 39 16.34 3.13 -20.98
C GLN A 39 15.51 2.62 -22.17
N PHE A 40 14.68 1.59 -21.95
CA PHE A 40 13.86 1.01 -23.01
C PHE A 40 12.35 1.07 -22.67
N PRO A 41 11.73 2.27 -22.62
CA PRO A 41 10.36 2.46 -22.16
C PRO A 41 9.29 1.83 -23.08
N LYS A 42 9.63 1.53 -24.35
CA LYS A 42 8.73 0.84 -25.28
C LYS A 42 8.48 -0.62 -24.87
N ALA A 43 9.42 -1.25 -24.16
CA ALA A 43 9.28 -2.63 -23.70
C ALA A 43 8.29 -2.71 -22.52
N LYS A 44 7.17 -3.42 -22.73
CA LYS A 44 6.10 -3.55 -21.71
C LYS A 44 6.63 -4.17 -20.40
N GLN A 45 7.47 -5.20 -20.50
CA GLN A 45 8.04 -5.85 -19.31
C GLN A 45 8.90 -4.90 -18.50
N ASN A 46 9.69 -4.03 -19.15
CA ASN A 46 10.55 -3.09 -18.44
C ASN A 46 9.70 -2.07 -17.65
N ARG A 47 8.57 -1.62 -18.19
CA ARG A 47 7.63 -0.75 -17.46
C ARG A 47 6.96 -1.44 -16.28
N LEU A 48 6.62 -2.73 -16.40
CA LEU A 48 6.10 -3.50 -15.28
C LEU A 48 7.15 -3.66 -14.17
N GLU A 49 8.35 -4.12 -14.52
CA GLU A 49 9.44 -4.29 -13.56
C GLU A 49 9.88 -2.96 -12.92
N TRP A 50 9.73 -1.84 -13.63
CA TRP A 50 9.98 -0.51 -13.08
C TRP A 50 9.12 -0.22 -11.84
N TRP A 51 7.80 -0.43 -11.95
CA TRP A 51 6.88 -0.20 -10.84
C TRP A 51 7.10 -1.20 -9.70
N ILE A 52 7.38 -2.46 -10.01
CA ILE A 52 7.72 -3.50 -9.02
C ILE A 52 9.00 -3.13 -8.27
N PHE A 53 10.03 -2.71 -9.01
CA PHE A 53 11.30 -2.23 -8.44
C PHE A 53 11.08 -1.07 -7.47
N ILE A 54 10.35 -0.02 -7.90
CA ILE A 54 10.03 1.13 -7.06
C ILE A 54 9.25 0.72 -5.81
N ARG A 55 8.23 -0.12 -5.97
CA ARG A 55 7.41 -0.63 -4.88
C ARG A 55 8.24 -1.35 -3.81
N ARG A 56 9.23 -2.14 -4.24
CA ARG A 56 10.12 -2.91 -3.36
C ARG A 56 11.05 -2.04 -2.52
N ILE A 57 11.52 -0.91 -3.06
CA ILE A 57 12.49 -0.05 -2.38
C ILE A 57 11.87 1.21 -1.75
N ALA A 58 10.56 1.37 -1.82
CA ALA A 58 9.84 2.56 -1.36
C ALA A 58 10.14 2.92 0.11
N GLY A 59 10.38 1.92 0.97
CA GLY A 59 10.75 2.12 2.38
C GLY A 59 12.06 2.89 2.56
N GLY A 60 12.99 2.72 1.63
CA GLY A 60 14.27 3.45 1.62
C GLY A 60 14.15 4.91 1.20
N PHE A 61 13.06 5.28 0.52
CA PHE A 61 12.91 6.64 -0.02
C PHE A 61 12.62 7.67 1.06
N LYS A 62 13.40 8.76 1.07
CA LYS A 62 13.13 9.93 1.91
C LYS A 62 11.77 10.54 1.57
N ALA A 63 11.18 11.28 2.51
CA ALA A 63 9.88 11.94 2.30
C ALA A 63 9.85 12.83 1.04
N GLY A 64 10.95 13.53 0.74
CA GLY A 64 11.10 14.32 -0.50
C GLY A 64 11.04 13.47 -1.78
N HIS A 65 11.69 12.30 -1.78
CA HIS A 65 11.64 11.37 -2.92
C HIS A 65 10.23 10.83 -3.15
N GLN A 66 9.55 10.38 -2.09
CA GLN A 66 8.17 9.90 -2.20
C GLN A 66 7.22 11.02 -2.66
N ARG A 67 7.43 12.25 -2.19
CA ARG A 67 6.65 13.41 -2.63
C ARG A 67 6.85 13.72 -4.12
N GLN A 68 8.09 13.65 -4.62
CA GLN A 68 8.38 13.83 -6.04
C GLN A 68 7.73 12.73 -6.89
N PHE A 69 7.89 11.47 -6.50
CA PHE A 69 7.19 10.33 -7.12
C PHE A 69 5.67 10.59 -7.18
N PHE A 70 5.07 11.03 -6.08
CA PHE A 70 3.63 11.35 -6.03
C PHE A 70 3.24 12.43 -7.06
N GLN A 71 4.02 13.50 -7.19
CA GLN A 71 3.70 14.58 -8.15
C GLN A 71 3.63 14.06 -9.58
N GLU A 72 4.53 13.16 -9.96
CA GLU A 72 4.57 12.52 -11.28
C GLU A 72 3.36 11.60 -11.47
N VAL A 73 3.15 10.64 -10.55
CA VAL A 73 2.09 9.63 -10.71
C VAL A 73 0.68 10.18 -10.48
N SER A 74 0.53 11.31 -9.77
CA SER A 74 -0.78 11.95 -9.55
C SER A 74 -1.46 12.39 -10.85
N GLN A 75 -0.70 12.70 -11.90
CA GLN A 75 -1.28 13.03 -13.21
C GLN A 75 -1.99 11.82 -13.84
N ILE A 76 -1.53 10.61 -13.51
CA ILE A 76 -2.07 9.33 -13.99
C ILE A 76 -3.17 8.84 -13.04
N LEU A 77 -2.86 8.71 -11.74
CA LEU A 77 -3.73 8.07 -10.76
C LEU A 77 -4.91 8.93 -10.29
N ILE A 78 -4.76 10.26 -10.32
CA ILE A 78 -5.80 11.19 -9.83
C ILE A 78 -6.43 11.93 -11.01
N LYS A 79 -5.59 12.58 -11.83
CA LYS A 79 -6.08 13.38 -12.96
C LYS A 79 -6.44 12.54 -14.19
N GLN A 80 -6.07 11.27 -14.22
CA GLN A 80 -6.39 10.32 -15.29
C GLN A 80 -6.03 10.85 -16.69
N LYS A 81 -4.94 11.64 -16.79
CA LYS A 81 -4.47 12.24 -18.05
C LYS A 81 -3.85 11.22 -19.00
N THR A 82 -3.46 10.07 -18.48
CA THR A 82 -2.78 9.02 -19.23
C THR A 82 -3.40 7.68 -18.87
N SER A 83 -3.73 6.88 -19.88
CA SER A 83 -4.21 5.52 -19.70
C SER A 83 -3.04 4.54 -19.82
N LEU A 84 -2.90 3.65 -18.83
CA LEU A 84 -1.93 2.57 -18.84
C LEU A 84 -2.65 1.23 -19.00
N PRO A 85 -1.97 0.19 -19.54
CA PRO A 85 -2.50 -1.17 -19.52
C PRO A 85 -2.91 -1.60 -18.10
N PRO A 86 -3.96 -2.42 -17.91
CA PRO A 86 -4.49 -2.74 -16.58
C PRO A 86 -3.47 -3.31 -15.59
N GLN A 87 -2.54 -4.15 -16.06
CA GLN A 87 -1.47 -4.71 -15.22
C GLN A 87 -0.45 -3.65 -14.79
N GLU A 88 -0.09 -2.75 -15.70
CA GLU A 88 0.83 -1.65 -15.42
C GLU A 88 0.21 -0.64 -14.45
N MET A 89 -1.08 -0.34 -14.63
CA MET A 89 -1.86 0.48 -13.70
C MET A 89 -1.93 -0.16 -12.30
N ALA A 90 -2.10 -1.47 -12.21
CA ALA A 90 -2.15 -2.18 -10.93
C ALA A 90 -0.81 -2.07 -10.17
N GLU A 91 0.32 -2.26 -10.85
CA GLU A 91 1.64 -2.12 -10.23
C GLU A 91 1.96 -0.66 -9.85
N LEU A 92 1.51 0.31 -10.65
CA LEU A 92 1.61 1.73 -10.29
C LEU A 92 0.84 2.06 -9.01
N TRP A 93 -0.39 1.53 -8.87
CA TRP A 93 -1.17 1.66 -7.63
C TRP A 93 -0.46 1.02 -6.44
N MET A 94 0.11 -0.18 -6.63
CA MET A 94 0.87 -0.86 -5.58
C MET A 94 2.10 -0.06 -5.14
N ALA A 95 2.85 0.51 -6.10
CA ALA A 95 3.98 1.39 -5.81
C ALA A 95 3.54 2.62 -5.00
N ALA A 96 2.43 3.26 -5.37
CA ALA A 96 1.88 4.39 -4.64
C ALA A 96 1.39 4.01 -3.22
N GLY A 97 0.75 2.85 -3.07
CA GLY A 97 0.31 2.32 -1.78
C GLY A 97 1.45 2.05 -0.81
N ASN A 98 2.63 1.74 -1.34
CA ASN A 98 3.83 1.53 -0.54
C ASN A 98 4.54 2.80 -0.10
N MET A 99 4.08 4.01 -0.48
CA MET A 99 4.72 5.29 -0.09
C MET A 99 4.15 5.84 1.23
N GLU A 100 4.60 5.29 2.37
CA GLU A 100 4.05 5.64 3.68
C GLU A 100 4.47 7.02 4.21
N ARG A 101 5.55 7.61 3.69
CA ARG A 101 6.03 8.95 4.11
C ARG A 101 5.35 10.10 3.37
N LEU A 102 4.40 9.80 2.47
CA LEU A 102 3.55 10.82 1.85
C LEU A 102 2.78 11.62 2.89
N LEU A 103 2.57 12.91 2.59
CA LEU A 103 1.73 13.76 3.42
C LEU A 103 0.31 13.20 3.46
N VAL A 104 -0.37 13.39 4.59
CA VAL A 104 -1.75 12.95 4.79
C VAL A 104 -2.65 13.39 3.64
N LYS A 105 -2.58 14.67 3.24
CA LYS A 105 -3.39 15.20 2.12
C LYS A 105 -3.20 14.45 0.80
N ASP A 106 -2.00 13.93 0.54
CA ASP A 106 -1.69 13.20 -0.69
C ASP A 106 -2.24 11.78 -0.64
N LYS A 107 -2.12 11.12 0.52
CA LYS A 107 -2.76 9.82 0.77
C LYS A 107 -4.28 9.92 0.63
N ILE A 108 -4.88 11.00 1.14
CA ILE A 108 -6.32 11.26 1.00
C ILE A 108 -6.71 11.42 -0.46
N ALA A 109 -5.92 12.18 -1.24
CA ALA A 109 -6.18 12.38 -2.67
C ALA A 109 -6.07 11.05 -3.46
N LEU A 110 -5.07 10.22 -3.16
CA LEU A 110 -4.93 8.87 -3.73
C LEU A 110 -6.11 7.97 -3.36
N GLY A 111 -6.44 7.87 -2.06
CA GLY A 111 -7.53 7.02 -1.59
C GLY A 111 -8.88 7.44 -2.16
N SER A 112 -9.14 8.74 -2.24
CA SER A 112 -10.38 9.28 -2.84
C SER A 112 -10.49 8.95 -4.33
N SER A 113 -9.38 8.99 -5.08
CA SER A 113 -9.36 8.56 -6.48
C SER A 113 -9.57 7.04 -6.58
N LEU A 114 -8.87 6.27 -5.74
CA LEU A 114 -8.89 4.81 -5.72
C LEU A 114 -10.29 4.25 -5.40
N VAL A 115 -11.02 4.84 -4.46
CA VAL A 115 -12.41 4.45 -4.16
C VAL A 115 -13.32 4.61 -5.38
N LYS A 116 -13.13 5.67 -6.18
CA LYS A 116 -13.88 5.86 -7.44
C LYS A 116 -13.54 4.78 -8.47
N VAL A 117 -12.28 4.35 -8.53
CA VAL A 117 -11.84 3.27 -9.42
C VAL A 117 -12.42 1.93 -8.97
N LEU A 118 -12.36 1.63 -7.67
CA LEU A 118 -12.94 0.42 -7.07
C LEU A 118 -14.43 0.27 -7.35
N GLY A 119 -15.20 1.37 -7.30
CA GLY A 119 -16.63 1.34 -7.61
C GLY A 119 -16.98 1.06 -9.07
N LYS A 120 -16.01 1.16 -10.00
CA LYS A 120 -16.22 1.01 -11.46
C LYS A 120 -15.54 -0.21 -12.06
N SER A 121 -14.36 -0.57 -11.56
CA SER A 121 -13.53 -1.65 -12.10
C SER A 121 -13.85 -2.97 -11.44
N ARG A 122 -13.97 -4.04 -12.23
CA ARG A 122 -13.94 -5.43 -11.73
C ARG A 122 -12.59 -6.11 -11.93
N GLN A 123 -11.61 -5.41 -12.49
CA GLN A 123 -10.26 -5.91 -12.69
C GLN A 123 -9.36 -5.44 -11.55
N ASN A 124 -8.45 -6.33 -11.13
CA ASN A 124 -7.45 -6.08 -10.10
C ASN A 124 -8.03 -5.60 -8.76
N THR A 125 -9.30 -5.90 -8.46
CA THR A 125 -9.98 -5.45 -7.24
C THR A 125 -9.21 -5.83 -5.97
N ALA A 126 -8.63 -7.03 -5.93
CA ALA A 126 -7.77 -7.47 -4.83
C ALA A 126 -6.60 -6.51 -4.57
N THR A 127 -5.88 -6.14 -5.64
CA THR A 127 -4.76 -5.20 -5.60
C THR A 127 -5.21 -3.83 -5.13
N LEU A 128 -6.32 -3.32 -5.68
CA LEU A 128 -6.85 -2.00 -5.34
C LEU A 128 -7.32 -1.93 -3.87
N LEU A 129 -7.95 -3.00 -3.37
CA LEU A 129 -8.34 -3.12 -1.96
C LEU A 129 -7.12 -3.15 -1.04
N TRP A 130 -6.07 -3.89 -1.42
CA TRP A 130 -4.82 -3.91 -0.68
C TRP A 130 -4.20 -2.51 -0.60
N VAL A 131 -4.13 -1.78 -1.72
CA VAL A 131 -3.57 -0.41 -1.76
C VAL A 131 -4.36 0.53 -0.87
N LEU A 132 -5.69 0.47 -0.91
CA LEU A 132 -6.55 1.30 -0.07
C LEU A 132 -6.32 1.00 1.42
N GLY A 133 -6.18 -0.28 1.77
CA GLY A 133 -5.86 -0.72 3.13
C GLY A 133 -4.53 -0.15 3.62
N ARG A 134 -3.49 -0.15 2.77
CA ARG A 134 -2.17 0.42 3.08
C ARG A 134 -2.19 1.93 3.23
N LEU A 135 -2.89 2.65 2.36
CA LEU A 135 -3.04 4.11 2.46
C LEU A 135 -3.77 4.53 3.74
N GLY A 136 -4.76 3.75 4.17
CA GLY A 136 -5.55 4.00 5.37
C GLY A 136 -5.04 3.27 6.62
N ALA A 137 -3.91 2.59 6.58
CA ALA A 137 -3.45 1.73 7.67
C ALA A 137 -3.25 2.52 8.98
N ARG A 138 -3.75 1.98 10.10
CA ARG A 138 -3.56 2.58 11.44
C ARG A 138 -2.14 2.38 11.97
N GLN A 139 -1.50 1.31 11.52
CA GLN A 139 -0.11 0.98 11.79
C GLN A 139 0.68 1.01 10.48
N MET A 140 1.69 1.85 10.43
CA MET A 140 2.62 1.95 9.32
C MET A 140 3.81 1.02 9.55
N LEU A 141 4.44 0.59 8.46
CA LEU A 141 5.62 -0.28 8.47
C LEU A 141 6.90 0.53 8.73
N TYR A 142 7.00 1.74 8.17
CA TYR A 142 8.19 2.58 8.24
C TYR A 142 7.89 4.09 8.22
N GLY A 143 6.63 4.48 7.97
CA GLY A 143 6.16 5.86 8.08
C GLY A 143 6.03 6.32 9.53
N SER A 144 6.23 7.62 9.77
CA SER A 144 6.04 8.26 11.09
C SER A 144 4.55 8.50 11.37
N LEU A 145 4.13 8.45 12.64
CA LEU A 145 2.73 8.48 13.06
C LEU A 145 1.91 9.67 12.52
N ASP A 146 2.54 10.81 12.25
CA ASP A 146 1.91 12.00 11.65
C ASP A 146 1.47 11.78 10.18
N ARG A 147 1.86 10.67 9.57
CA ARG A 147 1.47 10.28 8.20
C ARG A 147 0.24 9.38 8.16
N VAL A 148 -0.33 9.00 9.31
CA VAL A 148 -1.58 8.23 9.36
C VAL A 148 -2.74 9.12 8.92
N VAL A 149 -3.59 8.61 8.02
CA VAL A 149 -4.81 9.32 7.59
C VAL A 149 -5.79 9.43 8.76
N PRO A 150 -6.48 10.57 8.97
CA PRO A 150 -7.46 10.72 10.05
C PRO A 150 -8.52 9.60 10.08
N PRO A 151 -8.99 9.19 11.28
CA PRO A 151 -9.96 8.11 11.42
C PRO A 151 -11.26 8.38 10.66
N THR A 152 -11.73 9.64 10.64
CA THR A 152 -12.92 10.06 9.90
C THR A 152 -12.82 9.73 8.40
N GLN A 153 -11.66 9.98 7.80
CA GLN A 153 -11.43 9.68 6.39
C GLN A 153 -11.29 8.18 6.12
N ALA A 154 -10.66 7.44 7.04
CA ALA A 154 -10.59 5.98 6.94
C ALA A 154 -11.98 5.33 7.04
N GLN A 155 -12.85 5.81 7.95
CA GLN A 155 -14.25 5.37 8.07
C GLN A 155 -15.02 5.59 6.76
N THR A 156 -14.81 6.71 6.06
CA THR A 156 -15.44 6.95 4.76
C THR A 156 -15.05 5.87 3.74
N TRP A 157 -13.78 5.47 3.71
CA TRP A 157 -13.31 4.41 2.80
C TRP A 157 -13.81 3.04 3.21
N ILE A 158 -13.78 2.72 4.51
CA ILE A 158 -14.29 1.45 5.05
C ILE A 158 -15.77 1.26 4.69
N ARG A 159 -16.62 2.27 4.87
CA ARG A 159 -18.04 2.21 4.48
C ARG A 159 -18.21 1.87 3.00
N LYS A 160 -17.39 2.48 2.14
CA LYS A 160 -17.41 2.18 0.69
C LYS A 160 -16.99 0.75 0.37
N ILE A 161 -16.04 0.18 1.11
CA ILE A 161 -15.63 -1.22 0.96
C ILE A 161 -16.75 -2.17 1.45
N MET A 162 -17.40 -1.86 2.57
CA MET A 162 -18.49 -2.67 3.14
C MET A 162 -19.70 -2.78 2.20
N GLU A 163 -19.92 -1.76 1.35
CA GLU A 163 -20.95 -1.75 0.31
C GLU A 163 -20.61 -2.59 -0.94
N LEU A 164 -19.35 -3.01 -1.11
CA LEU A 164 -18.92 -3.77 -2.30
C LEU A 164 -19.42 -5.22 -2.26
N LYS A 165 -20.09 -5.63 -3.34
CA LYS A 165 -20.53 -7.01 -3.56
C LYS A 165 -19.43 -7.82 -4.24
N GLU A 166 -18.35 -8.13 -3.52
CA GLU A 166 -17.26 -8.96 -4.04
C GLU A 166 -17.38 -10.42 -3.61
N LYS A 167 -17.12 -11.34 -4.54
CA LYS A 167 -17.16 -12.79 -4.25
C LYS A 167 -16.02 -13.22 -3.33
N ASN A 168 -14.86 -12.56 -3.44
CA ASN A 168 -13.69 -12.84 -2.62
C ASN A 168 -13.61 -11.82 -1.47
N THR A 169 -14.16 -12.21 -0.32
CA THR A 169 -14.23 -11.35 0.86
C THR A 169 -12.90 -11.20 1.59
N LYS A 170 -11.90 -12.05 1.30
CA LYS A 170 -10.60 -12.03 1.99
C LYS A 170 -9.92 -10.65 1.90
N ASN A 171 -9.80 -10.09 0.69
CA ASN A 171 -9.14 -8.79 0.51
C ASN A 171 -9.99 -7.63 1.04
N LEU A 172 -11.32 -7.77 1.07
CA LEU A 172 -12.19 -6.79 1.72
C LEU A 172 -11.89 -6.75 3.22
N HIS A 173 -11.89 -7.92 3.88
CA HIS A 173 -11.60 -8.03 5.30
C HIS A 173 -10.21 -7.49 5.63
N GLU A 174 -9.17 -7.89 4.87
CA GLU A 174 -7.80 -7.43 5.12
C GLU A 174 -7.66 -5.91 4.98
N SER A 175 -8.32 -5.31 3.98
CA SER A 175 -8.31 -3.85 3.78
C SER A 175 -9.00 -3.11 4.93
N VAL A 176 -10.20 -3.57 5.32
CA VAL A 176 -10.96 -2.99 6.45
C VAL A 176 -10.18 -3.13 7.75
N VAL A 177 -9.61 -4.31 8.04
CA VAL A 177 -8.85 -4.56 9.27
C VAL A 177 -7.62 -3.65 9.36
N GLN A 178 -6.88 -3.44 8.26
CA GLN A 178 -5.74 -2.52 8.29
C GLN A 178 -6.15 -1.08 8.64
N MET A 179 -7.30 -0.64 8.14
CA MET A 179 -7.82 0.72 8.38
C MET A 179 -8.55 0.88 9.72
N ALA A 180 -9.06 -0.21 10.30
CA ALA A 180 -9.85 -0.20 11.54
C ALA A 180 -9.12 -0.75 12.78
N ARG A 181 -7.93 -1.34 12.59
CA ARG A 181 -7.13 -1.95 13.66
C ARG A 181 -7.01 -1.03 14.87
N MET A 182 -7.24 -1.58 16.07
CA MET A 182 -7.04 -0.83 17.30
C MET A 182 -5.55 -0.70 17.61
N VAL A 183 -5.08 0.53 17.80
CA VAL A 183 -3.69 0.83 18.16
C VAL A 183 -3.55 1.37 19.59
N GLY A 184 -4.66 1.74 20.24
CA GLY A 184 -4.70 2.30 21.59
C GLY A 184 -4.33 3.78 21.63
N ASP A 185 -4.65 4.52 20.57
CA ASP A 185 -4.40 5.95 20.41
C ASP A 185 -5.68 6.62 19.92
N ARG A 186 -6.32 7.38 20.82
CA ARG A 186 -7.60 8.07 20.58
C ARG A 186 -7.60 8.96 19.33
N THR A 187 -6.46 9.49 18.91
CA THR A 187 -6.38 10.38 17.74
C THR A 187 -6.36 9.63 16.40
N ARG A 188 -6.04 8.33 16.42
CA ARG A 188 -5.90 7.49 15.22
C ARG A 188 -6.92 6.36 15.15
N ASP A 189 -7.37 5.89 16.31
CA ASP A 189 -8.37 4.84 16.43
C ASP A 189 -9.71 5.29 15.87
N ILE A 190 -10.43 4.32 15.28
CA ILE A 190 -11.80 4.51 14.81
C ILE A 190 -12.72 4.73 16.01
N ASP A 191 -13.68 5.63 15.83
CA ASP A 191 -14.75 5.91 16.79
C ASP A 191 -15.46 4.61 17.27
N PRO A 192 -15.80 4.48 18.56
CA PRO A 192 -16.43 3.27 19.10
C PRO A 192 -17.71 2.85 18.37
N GLU A 193 -18.60 3.78 18.02
CA GLU A 193 -19.87 3.45 17.36
C GLU A 193 -19.64 2.91 15.93
N GLU A 194 -18.67 3.49 15.21
CA GLU A 194 -18.29 3.00 13.90
C GLU A 194 -17.52 1.67 13.98
N ARG A 195 -16.77 1.45 15.06
CA ARG A 195 -16.07 0.19 15.31
C ARG A 195 -17.04 -0.97 15.49
N GLU A 196 -18.13 -0.76 16.24
CA GLU A 196 -19.17 -1.79 16.41
C GLU A 196 -19.79 -2.19 15.06
N LYS A 197 -20.11 -1.23 14.20
CA LYS A 197 -20.62 -1.50 12.84
C LYS A 197 -19.64 -2.30 12.00
N ILE A 198 -18.34 -1.99 12.10
CA ILE A 198 -17.28 -2.72 11.39
C ILE A 198 -17.16 -4.15 11.93
N LEU A 199 -17.23 -4.34 13.24
CA LEU A 199 -17.17 -5.66 13.88
C LEU A 199 -18.37 -6.52 13.50
N ASP A 200 -19.58 -5.97 13.51
CA ASP A 200 -20.79 -6.67 13.06
C ASP A 200 -20.66 -7.09 11.58
N TRP A 201 -20.20 -6.19 10.72
CA TRP A 201 -19.95 -6.51 9.32
C TRP A 201 -18.89 -7.60 9.15
N LEU A 202 -17.78 -7.56 9.90
CA LEU A 202 -16.74 -8.61 9.84
C LEU A 202 -17.27 -9.97 10.30
N ASN A 203 -18.13 -9.99 11.33
CA ASN A 203 -18.76 -11.23 11.81
C ASN A 203 -19.72 -11.80 10.76
N THR A 204 -20.66 -10.99 10.27
CA THR A 204 -21.68 -11.40 9.30
C THR A 204 -21.10 -11.79 7.93
N SER A 205 -19.98 -11.18 7.54
CA SER A 205 -19.26 -11.52 6.30
C SER A 205 -18.28 -12.71 6.43
N GLY A 206 -18.17 -13.31 7.63
CA GLY A 206 -17.35 -14.50 7.86
C GLY A 206 -15.84 -14.23 7.92
N ALA A 207 -15.43 -13.09 8.49
CA ALA A 207 -14.02 -12.80 8.72
C ALA A 207 -13.39 -13.77 9.73
N LYS A 208 -12.07 -13.96 9.64
CA LYS A 208 -11.33 -14.80 10.57
C LYS A 208 -11.36 -14.19 11.98
N LYS A 209 -11.38 -15.01 13.02
CA LYS A 209 -11.36 -14.56 14.42
C LYS A 209 -10.25 -13.53 14.70
N GLY A 210 -9.02 -13.79 14.25
CA GLY A 210 -7.90 -12.86 14.43
C GLY A 210 -8.06 -11.49 13.73
N HIS A 211 -8.87 -11.40 12.67
CA HIS A 211 -9.22 -10.12 12.05
C HIS A 211 -10.18 -9.31 12.93
N ILE A 212 -11.17 -9.99 13.49
CA ILE A 212 -12.16 -9.39 14.41
C ILE A 212 -11.44 -8.91 15.68
N GLU A 213 -10.61 -9.76 16.28
CA GLU A 213 -9.80 -9.44 17.47
C GLU A 213 -8.89 -8.20 17.21
N SER A 214 -8.24 -8.13 16.05
CA SER A 214 -7.39 -6.98 15.69
C SER A 214 -8.13 -5.63 15.61
N VAL A 215 -9.44 -5.66 15.36
CA VAL A 215 -10.29 -4.46 15.32
C VAL A 215 -10.95 -4.22 16.68
N ALA A 216 -11.27 -5.26 17.44
CA ALA A 216 -11.93 -5.14 18.74
C ALA A 216 -10.97 -4.60 19.82
N GLU A 217 -9.73 -5.07 19.82
CA GLU A 217 -8.76 -4.76 20.87
C GLU A 217 -7.34 -4.58 20.33
N LYS A 218 -6.47 -4.00 21.17
CA LYS A 218 -5.08 -3.78 20.81
C LYS A 218 -4.30 -5.09 20.88
N VAL A 219 -4.06 -5.71 19.73
CA VAL A 219 -3.24 -6.92 19.58
C VAL A 219 -1.83 -6.57 19.10
N GLN A 220 -0.80 -7.22 19.65
CA GLN A 220 0.56 -7.08 19.13
C GLN A 220 0.67 -7.66 17.71
N THR A 221 1.32 -6.92 16.81
CA THR A 221 1.48 -7.35 15.42
C THR A 221 2.67 -8.30 15.29
N ASP A 222 2.38 -9.55 14.94
CA ASP A 222 3.41 -10.57 14.63
C ASP A 222 4.25 -10.14 13.40
N GLN A 223 5.56 -10.37 13.46
CA GLN A 223 6.52 -10.09 12.39
C GLN A 223 6.13 -10.75 11.06
N LYS A 224 5.48 -11.91 11.11
CA LYS A 224 4.92 -12.56 9.90
C LYS A 224 3.83 -11.73 9.22
N GLN A 225 3.04 -10.99 9.99
CA GLN A 225 2.01 -10.09 9.44
C GLN A 225 2.63 -8.84 8.81
N GLN A 226 3.73 -8.30 9.37
CA GLN A 226 4.42 -7.15 8.79
C GLN A 226 5.03 -7.49 7.44
N ASN A 227 5.67 -8.66 7.32
CA ASN A 227 6.27 -9.09 6.07
C ASN A 227 5.27 -9.31 4.93
N ALA A 228 4.07 -9.85 5.25
CA ALA A 228 2.99 -9.97 4.28
C ALA A 228 2.47 -8.60 3.77
N GLN A 229 2.63 -7.53 4.56
CA GLN A 229 2.15 -6.19 4.21
C GLN A 229 3.06 -5.43 3.23
N PHE A 230 4.25 -5.96 2.88
CA PHE A 230 5.07 -5.40 1.79
C PHE A 230 4.61 -5.85 0.40
N GLY A 231 3.59 -6.72 0.30
CA GLY A 231 3.00 -7.14 -0.97
C GLY A 231 3.74 -8.28 -1.68
N GLU A 232 4.75 -8.86 -1.02
CA GLU A 232 5.45 -10.06 -1.48
C GLU A 232 5.60 -11.07 -0.35
N ARG A 233 5.47 -12.37 -0.66
CA ARG A 233 5.83 -13.41 0.30
C ARG A 233 7.35 -13.38 0.48
N LEU A 234 7.81 -13.36 1.74
CA LEU A 234 9.21 -13.69 2.03
C LEU A 234 9.49 -15.14 1.59
N PRO A 235 10.69 -15.44 1.09
CA PRO A 235 11.14 -16.81 0.92
C PRO A 235 11.06 -17.54 2.26
N VAL A 236 10.72 -18.83 2.22
CA VAL A 236 10.73 -19.69 3.39
C VAL A 236 12.14 -19.65 4.01
N GLY A 237 12.28 -19.13 5.23
CA GLY A 237 13.55 -19.15 5.99
C GLY A 237 14.15 -17.79 6.38
N LEU A 238 13.59 -16.65 5.98
CA LEU A 238 14.04 -15.33 6.46
C LEU A 238 13.14 -14.81 7.59
N ILE A 239 13.74 -14.62 8.77
CA ILE A 239 13.14 -13.93 9.92
C ILE A 239 13.92 -12.62 10.06
N LEU A 240 13.22 -11.49 9.98
CA LEU A 240 13.78 -10.18 10.33
C LEU A 240 13.58 -10.03 11.84
N GLU A 241 14.67 -9.96 12.60
CA GLU A 241 14.67 -9.59 14.03
C GLU A 241 14.27 -8.12 14.23
#